data_AF-A0A1G3LA10-F1
#
_entry.id   AF-A0A1G3LA10-F1
#
_cell.length_a   1.000
_cell.length_b   1.000
_cell.length_c   1.000
_cell.angle_alpha   90.00
_cell.angle_beta   90.00
_cell.angle_gamma   90.00
#
_symmetry.space_group_name_H-M   'P 1'
#
loop_
_entity.id
_entity.type
_entity.pdbx_description
1 polymer ?
#
loop_
_entity_poly.entity_id
_entity_poly.type
_entity_poly.pdbx_seq_one_letter_code
_entity_poly.pdbx_strand_id
1 'polypeptide(L)'
;NAHTILYSSPKKSADRFFDFFSHDFPFAFFKNWIYILVIFILFFGSAILTGVIVYKNPQYVNNILPKQSIEQMKDMYKNEMQYDLSQRFYMAGFYISNNISIAFTSFVLGVTFGLGTILVVLYNGMVIGAVTGLLISAGSGTIFFNFVVAHSAFELLGIVLSAGAGFAIGSSLIVAKDEKRSHIFAKKAREVVPIVLVAGFFIFTAAFIEGFISPSKIDIKIKISVAIFSCLIIIIYSYKVFFTKIYKNISRIRRTL
;
A
#
# COMPACT_ATOMS: atom_id res chain seq x y z
N ASN A 1 29.29 -37.24 12.18
CA ASN A 1 28.13 -36.38 12.56
C ASN A 1 27.36 -35.87 11.34
N ALA A 2 26.99 -36.75 10.40
CA ALA A 2 26.31 -36.38 9.14
C ALA A 2 24.85 -36.89 9.05
N HIS A 3 24.35 -37.59 10.07
CA HIS A 3 23.04 -38.25 10.02
C HIS A 3 21.85 -37.40 10.52
N THR A 4 22.08 -36.18 11.04
CA THR A 4 21.01 -35.34 11.62
C THR A 4 20.46 -34.29 10.65
N ILE A 5 21.10 -34.08 9.48
CA ILE A 5 20.69 -33.04 8.51
C ILE A 5 19.59 -33.55 7.55
N LEU A 6 19.37 -34.87 7.47
CA LEU A 6 18.44 -35.51 6.53
C LEU A 6 17.03 -35.79 7.08
N TYR A 7 16.75 -35.47 8.35
CA TYR A 7 15.45 -35.73 9.00
C TYR A 7 14.76 -34.45 9.51
N SER A 8 14.96 -33.31 8.85
CA SER A 8 14.02 -32.18 9.06
C SER A 8 12.81 -32.39 8.15
N SER A 9 11.69 -32.83 8.76
CA SER A 9 10.39 -32.82 8.07
C SER A 9 10.16 -31.43 7.47
N PRO A 10 9.77 -31.31 6.19
CA PRO A 10 9.47 -30.01 5.62
C PRO A 10 8.43 -29.31 6.50
N LYS A 11 8.72 -28.09 6.97
CA LYS A 11 7.77 -27.31 7.76
C LYS A 11 6.42 -27.28 7.02
N LYS A 12 5.33 -27.56 7.74
CA LYS A 12 3.97 -27.51 7.18
C LYS A 12 3.74 -26.12 6.57
N SER A 13 2.95 -26.06 5.49
CA SER A 13 2.70 -24.80 4.77
C SER A 13 2.15 -23.70 5.67
N ALA A 14 1.33 -24.07 6.66
CA ALA A 14 0.78 -23.14 7.65
C ALA A 14 1.87 -22.53 8.54
N ASP A 15 2.80 -23.34 9.04
CA ASP A 15 3.90 -22.85 9.89
C ASP A 15 4.80 -21.86 9.15
N ARG A 16 5.06 -22.10 7.85
CA ARG A 16 5.80 -21.17 7.00
C ARG A 16 5.05 -19.85 6.75
N PHE A 17 3.74 -19.91 6.58
CA PHE A 17 2.90 -18.72 6.44
C PHE A 17 2.93 -17.87 7.72
N PHE A 18 2.75 -18.49 8.89
CA PHE A 18 2.82 -17.78 10.17
C PHE A 18 4.23 -17.26 10.47
N ASP A 19 5.29 -18.00 10.13
CA ASP A 19 6.67 -17.54 10.27
C ASP A 19 6.93 -16.29 9.41
N PHE A 20 6.50 -16.29 8.14
CA PHE A 20 6.62 -15.15 7.23
C PHE A 20 5.93 -13.91 7.80
N PHE A 21 4.66 -14.08 8.19
CA PHE A 21 3.86 -13.06 8.84
C PHE A 21 4.21 -12.88 10.32
N SER A 22 5.28 -13.41 10.89
CA SER A 22 5.66 -13.05 12.28
C SER A 22 7.09 -12.54 12.36
N HIS A 23 7.91 -12.85 11.36
CA HIS A 23 9.34 -12.56 11.38
C HIS A 23 9.81 -11.86 10.10
N ASP A 24 9.54 -12.42 8.92
CA ASP A 24 10.17 -11.95 7.67
C ASP A 24 9.68 -10.56 7.25
N PHE A 25 8.36 -10.37 7.17
CA PHE A 25 7.79 -9.09 6.77
C PHE A 25 8.14 -7.94 7.72
N PRO A 26 7.95 -8.06 9.05
CA PRO A 26 8.29 -6.98 9.97
C PRO A 26 9.78 -6.65 9.96
N PHE A 27 10.62 -7.67 9.85
CA PHE A 27 12.06 -7.45 9.80
C PHE A 27 12.42 -6.64 8.56
N ALA A 28 11.86 -7.00 7.40
CA ALA A 28 12.03 -6.26 6.15
C ALA A 28 11.49 -4.83 6.26
N PHE A 29 10.27 -4.67 6.81
CA PHE A 29 9.63 -3.37 7.03
C PHE A 29 10.50 -2.46 7.90
N PHE A 30 10.89 -2.90 9.10
CA PHE A 30 11.73 -2.10 10.01
C PHE A 30 13.14 -1.85 9.48
N LYS A 31 13.63 -2.63 8.52
CA LYS A 31 14.90 -2.34 7.86
C LYS A 31 14.76 -1.25 6.79
N ASN A 32 13.55 -1.06 6.28
CA ASN A 32 13.23 -0.16 5.16
C ASN A 32 12.26 0.98 5.53
N TRP A 33 11.93 1.13 6.81
CA TRP A 33 10.86 2.02 7.27
C TRP A 33 11.04 3.47 6.84
N ILE A 34 12.28 3.96 6.75
CA ILE A 34 12.55 5.33 6.34
C ILE A 34 12.17 5.57 4.88
N TYR A 35 12.42 4.58 3.99
CA TYR A 35 12.03 4.67 2.58
C TYR A 35 10.51 4.64 2.43
N ILE A 36 9.86 3.77 3.20
CA ILE A 36 8.40 3.68 3.24
C ILE A 36 7.80 4.99 3.78
N LEU A 37 8.38 5.58 4.82
CA LEU A 37 7.92 6.84 5.40
C LEU A 37 8.07 8.02 4.43
N VAL A 38 9.19 8.10 3.71
CA VAL A 38 9.37 9.13 2.66
C VAL A 38 8.27 9.00 1.61
N ILE A 39 8.03 7.80 1.11
CA ILE A 39 6.97 7.55 0.13
C ILE A 39 5.58 7.83 0.68
N PHE A 40 5.31 7.46 1.94
CA PHE A 40 4.07 7.78 2.64
C PHE A 40 3.84 9.30 2.67
N ILE A 41 4.85 10.08 3.08
CA ILE A 41 4.76 11.54 3.15
C ILE A 41 4.54 12.14 1.75
N LEU A 42 5.25 11.68 0.73
CA LEU A 42 5.09 12.19 -0.63
C LEU A 42 3.69 11.89 -1.19
N PHE A 43 3.21 10.66 -0.99
CA PHE A 43 1.90 10.24 -1.47
C PHE A 43 0.77 10.98 -0.75
N PHE A 44 0.71 10.94 0.58
CA PHE A 44 -0.35 11.59 1.34
C PHE A 44 -0.21 13.12 1.33
N GLY A 45 1.02 13.64 1.33
CA GLY A 45 1.28 15.07 1.24
C GLY A 45 0.77 15.65 -0.08
N SER A 46 1.06 15.00 -1.21
CA SER A 46 0.54 15.43 -2.51
C SER A 46 -0.98 15.29 -2.61
N ALA A 47 -1.57 14.23 -2.04
CA ALA A 47 -3.01 14.05 -1.98
C ALA A 47 -3.72 15.13 -1.15
N ILE A 48 -3.24 15.40 0.07
CA ILE A 48 -3.82 16.43 0.95
C ILE A 48 -3.67 17.81 0.31
N LEU A 49 -2.47 18.15 -0.17
CA LEU A 49 -2.21 19.44 -0.80
C LEU A 49 -3.16 19.69 -1.96
N THR A 50 -3.24 18.73 -2.88
CA THR A 50 -4.08 18.85 -4.07
C THR A 50 -5.56 18.84 -3.72
N GLY A 51 -5.98 18.00 -2.78
CA GLY A 51 -7.36 17.94 -2.31
C GLY A 51 -7.82 19.25 -1.68
N VAL A 52 -6.98 19.91 -0.87
CA VAL A 52 -7.29 21.23 -0.31
C VAL A 52 -7.37 22.30 -1.38
N ILE A 53 -6.45 22.29 -2.36
CA ILE A 53 -6.45 23.25 -3.48
C ILE A 53 -7.74 23.12 -4.30
N VAL A 54 -8.09 21.90 -4.71
CA VAL A 54 -9.28 21.64 -5.53
C VAL A 54 -10.56 21.84 -4.74
N TYR A 55 -10.62 21.47 -3.46
CA TYR A 55 -11.78 21.74 -2.61
C TYR A 55 -12.12 23.24 -2.54
N LYS A 56 -11.10 24.09 -2.38
CA LYS A 56 -11.29 25.55 -2.33
C LYS A 56 -11.58 26.16 -3.71
N ASN A 57 -11.07 25.54 -4.78
CA ASN A 57 -11.12 26.05 -6.14
C ASN A 57 -11.29 24.89 -7.13
N PRO A 58 -12.52 24.38 -7.32
CA PRO A 58 -12.77 23.14 -8.06
C PRO A 58 -12.28 23.16 -9.51
N GLN A 59 -12.19 24.35 -10.13
CA GLN A 59 -11.70 24.52 -11.50
C GLN A 59 -10.26 24.02 -11.72
N TYR A 60 -9.42 23.96 -10.68
CA TYR A 60 -8.04 23.47 -10.80
C TYR A 60 -7.95 21.97 -11.08
N VAL A 61 -9.03 21.21 -10.91
CA VAL A 61 -9.07 19.79 -11.30
C VAL A 61 -8.76 19.60 -12.80
N ASN A 62 -9.10 20.57 -13.64
CA ASN A 62 -8.84 20.53 -15.10
C ASN A 62 -7.36 20.58 -15.47
N ASN A 63 -6.49 20.98 -14.53
CA ASN A 63 -5.04 20.99 -14.74
C ASN A 63 -4.41 19.62 -14.49
N ILE A 64 -5.16 18.68 -13.91
CA ILE A 64 -4.69 17.38 -13.44
C ILE A 64 -5.39 16.26 -14.22
N LEU A 65 -6.70 16.39 -14.42
CA LEU A 65 -7.53 15.38 -15.04
C LEU A 65 -8.19 15.91 -16.33
N PRO A 66 -8.31 15.07 -17.38
CA PRO A 66 -9.12 15.38 -18.54
C PRO A 66 -10.59 15.60 -18.17
N LYS A 67 -11.28 16.47 -18.92
CA LYS A 67 -12.72 16.76 -18.73
C LYS A 67 -13.59 15.50 -18.70
N GLN A 68 -13.29 14.53 -19.55
CA GLN A 68 -14.03 13.26 -19.60
C GLN A 68 -13.94 12.50 -18.27
N SER A 69 -12.76 12.41 -17.66
CA SER A 69 -12.56 11.73 -16.38
C SER A 69 -13.26 12.45 -15.23
N ILE A 70 -13.30 13.79 -15.28
CA ILE A 70 -13.99 14.62 -14.30
C ILE A 70 -15.49 14.34 -14.31
N GLU A 71 -16.11 14.35 -15.49
CA GLU A 71 -17.55 14.09 -15.62
C GLU A 71 -17.90 12.64 -15.25
N GLN A 72 -17.06 11.67 -15.66
CA GLN A 72 -17.22 10.27 -15.21
C GLN A 72 -17.20 10.12 -13.69
N MET A 73 -16.29 10.80 -12.99
CA MET A 73 -16.23 10.76 -11.53
C MET A 73 -17.44 11.42 -10.87
N LYS A 74 -17.90 12.55 -11.39
CA LYS A 74 -19.11 13.22 -10.87
C LYS A 74 -20.34 12.34 -11.05
N ASP A 75 -20.51 11.73 -12.22
CA ASP A 75 -21.64 10.85 -12.50
C ASP A 75 -21.62 9.60 -11.62
N MET A 76 -20.45 9.01 -11.40
CA MET A 76 -20.26 7.84 -10.54
C MET A 76 -20.70 8.08 -9.10
N TYR A 77 -20.43 9.27 -8.56
CA TYR A 77 -20.76 9.64 -7.17
C TYR A 77 -21.97 10.57 -7.06
N LYS A 78 -22.79 10.65 -8.10
CA LYS A 78 -24.06 11.39 -8.09
C LYS A 78 -25.13 10.69 -7.26
N ASN A 79 -25.17 9.36 -7.33
CA ASN A 79 -26.13 8.50 -6.64
C ASN A 79 -25.41 7.30 -6.02
N GLU A 80 -26.06 6.60 -5.10
CA GLU A 80 -25.54 5.34 -4.58
C GLU A 80 -25.44 4.28 -5.69
N MET A 81 -24.27 3.66 -5.81
CA MET A 81 -24.03 2.63 -6.80
C MET A 81 -24.77 1.34 -6.43
N GLN A 82 -25.51 0.77 -7.39
CA GLN A 82 -26.14 -0.53 -7.26
C GLN A 82 -25.64 -1.45 -8.36
N TYR A 83 -24.66 -2.29 -8.01
CA TYR A 83 -24.10 -3.28 -8.92
C TYR A 83 -24.78 -4.64 -8.75
N ASP A 84 -25.17 -5.23 -9.89
CA ASP A 84 -25.51 -6.65 -9.96
C ASP A 84 -24.26 -7.52 -9.72
N LEU A 85 -24.46 -8.83 -9.57
CA LEU A 85 -23.37 -9.75 -9.27
C LEU A 85 -22.28 -9.77 -10.35
N SER A 86 -22.65 -9.70 -11.63
CA SER A 86 -21.70 -9.71 -12.75
C SER A 86 -20.85 -8.45 -12.78
N GLN A 87 -21.48 -7.30 -12.54
CA GLN A 87 -20.82 -6.00 -12.43
C GLN A 87 -19.83 -5.96 -11.27
N ARG A 88 -20.16 -6.55 -10.12
CA ARG A 88 -19.25 -6.63 -8.96
C ARG A 88 -17.97 -7.40 -9.28
N PHE A 89 -18.07 -8.55 -9.94
CA PHE A 89 -16.90 -9.33 -10.36
C PHE A 89 -16.06 -8.58 -11.40
N TYR A 90 -16.71 -7.93 -12.36
CA TYR A 90 -16.02 -7.10 -13.35
C TYR A 90 -15.24 -5.94 -12.68
N MET A 91 -15.91 -5.20 -11.80
CA MET A 91 -15.30 -4.08 -11.08
C MET A 91 -14.16 -4.55 -10.18
N ALA A 92 -14.34 -5.66 -9.45
CA ALA A 92 -13.24 -6.25 -8.67
C ALA A 92 -12.02 -6.55 -9.54
N GLY A 93 -12.21 -7.17 -10.71
CA GLY A 93 -11.12 -7.44 -11.67
C GLY A 93 -10.46 -6.15 -12.20
N PHE A 94 -11.26 -5.14 -12.53
CA PHE A 94 -10.78 -3.83 -12.96
C PHE A 94 -9.92 -3.16 -11.88
N TYR A 95 -10.40 -3.10 -10.63
CA TYR A 95 -9.68 -2.49 -9.51
C TYR A 95 -8.42 -3.27 -9.13
N ILE A 96 -8.44 -4.61 -9.18
CA ILE A 96 -7.23 -5.43 -9.07
C ILE A 96 -6.20 -4.99 -10.11
N SER A 97 -6.59 -4.94 -11.39
CA SER A 97 -5.66 -4.59 -12.48
C SER A 97 -5.10 -3.18 -12.32
N ASN A 98 -5.95 -2.20 -12.01
CA ASN A 98 -5.55 -0.81 -11.84
C ASN A 98 -4.57 -0.63 -10.67
N ASN A 99 -4.91 -1.16 -9.49
CA ASN A 99 -4.11 -0.95 -8.29
C ASN A 99 -2.83 -1.78 -8.27
N ILE A 100 -2.86 -2.99 -8.84
CA ILE A 100 -1.64 -3.76 -9.10
C ILE A 100 -0.75 -3.02 -10.09
N SER A 101 -1.30 -2.43 -11.15
CA SER A 101 -0.51 -1.67 -12.12
C SER A 101 0.22 -0.50 -11.47
N ILE A 102 -0.46 0.29 -10.61
CA ILE A 102 0.16 1.41 -9.88
C ILE A 102 1.24 0.91 -8.92
N ALA A 103 0.93 -0.11 -8.11
CA ALA A 103 1.88 -0.66 -7.14
C ALA A 103 3.09 -1.32 -7.80
N PHE A 104 2.88 -2.07 -8.88
CA PHE A 104 3.94 -2.72 -9.64
C PHE A 104 4.80 -1.69 -10.36
N THR A 105 4.19 -0.71 -11.04
CA THR A 105 4.91 0.35 -11.76
C THR A 105 5.74 1.18 -10.78
N SER A 106 5.18 1.58 -9.63
CA SER A 106 5.93 2.31 -8.61
C SER A 106 7.09 1.50 -8.02
N PHE A 107 6.95 0.18 -7.88
CA PHE A 107 8.02 -0.71 -7.45
C PHE A 107 9.13 -0.84 -8.52
N VAL A 108 8.75 -1.22 -9.74
CA VAL A 108 9.70 -1.48 -10.84
C VAL A 108 10.46 -0.23 -11.22
N LEU A 109 9.78 0.92 -11.35
CA LEU A 109 10.44 2.18 -11.65
C LEU A 109 11.38 2.65 -10.53
N GLY A 110 11.37 2.00 -9.37
CA GLY A 110 12.38 2.21 -8.33
C GLY A 110 13.81 1.98 -8.80
N VAL A 111 14.03 1.11 -9.79
CA VAL A 111 15.37 0.88 -10.38
C VAL A 111 15.97 2.13 -11.02
N THR A 112 15.15 3.13 -11.35
CA THR A 112 15.58 4.45 -11.86
C THR A 112 16.09 5.36 -10.74
N PHE A 113 16.88 4.81 -9.81
CA PHE A 113 17.39 5.49 -8.62
C PHE A 113 16.28 6.09 -7.74
N GLY A 114 15.07 5.50 -7.79
CA GLY A 114 13.91 5.94 -7.00
C GLY A 114 13.11 7.10 -7.60
N LEU A 115 13.62 7.77 -8.65
CA LEU A 115 12.93 8.92 -9.28
C LEU A 115 11.60 8.51 -9.89
N GLY A 116 11.57 7.41 -10.64
CA GLY A 116 10.33 6.92 -11.23
C GLY A 116 9.28 6.51 -10.19
N THR A 117 9.70 5.93 -9.06
CA THR A 117 8.79 5.70 -7.92
C THR A 117 8.19 7.00 -7.41
N ILE A 118 9.02 8.02 -7.16
CA ILE A 118 8.59 9.33 -6.67
C ILE A 118 7.56 9.95 -7.62
N LEU A 119 7.82 9.96 -8.92
CA LEU A 119 6.91 10.52 -9.92
C LEU A 119 5.55 9.80 -9.91
N VAL A 120 5.55 8.46 -9.85
CA VAL A 120 4.30 7.68 -9.79
C VAL A 120 3.51 8.00 -8.53
N VAL A 121 4.14 8.04 -7.36
CA VAL A 121 3.39 8.28 -6.10
C VAL A 121 2.90 9.71 -5.97
N LEU A 122 3.68 10.69 -6.45
CA LEU A 122 3.24 12.09 -6.49
C LEU A 122 2.04 12.24 -7.43
N TYR A 123 2.12 11.69 -8.64
CA TYR A 123 1.02 11.78 -9.59
C TYR A 123 -0.25 11.12 -9.07
N ASN A 124 -0.16 9.90 -8.55
CA ASN A 124 -1.33 9.19 -8.02
C ASN A 124 -1.89 9.87 -6.77
N GLY A 125 -1.03 10.38 -5.88
CA GLY A 125 -1.45 11.18 -4.74
C GLY A 125 -2.21 12.43 -5.17
N MET A 126 -1.65 13.22 -6.12
CA MET A 126 -2.32 14.39 -6.68
C MET A 126 -3.69 14.04 -7.29
N VAL A 127 -3.80 12.97 -8.08
CA VAL A 127 -5.08 12.55 -8.68
C VAL A 127 -6.12 12.20 -7.61
N ILE A 128 -5.76 11.38 -6.62
CA ILE A 128 -6.68 11.00 -5.53
C ILE A 128 -7.12 12.24 -4.74
N GLY A 129 -6.18 13.13 -4.44
CA GLY A 129 -6.45 14.42 -3.81
C GLY A 129 -7.44 15.25 -4.61
N ALA A 130 -7.17 15.44 -5.90
CA ALA A 130 -7.99 16.24 -6.80
C ALA A 130 -9.44 15.71 -6.90
N VAL A 131 -9.60 14.39 -7.06
CA VAL A 131 -10.93 13.75 -7.10
C VAL A 131 -11.65 13.94 -5.77
N THR A 132 -10.96 13.69 -4.66
CA THR A 132 -11.53 13.86 -3.31
C THR A 132 -12.00 15.30 -3.09
N GLY A 133 -11.16 16.29 -3.38
CA GLY A 133 -11.49 17.71 -3.23
C GLY A 133 -12.66 18.13 -4.13
N LEU A 134 -12.68 17.66 -5.38
CA LEU A 134 -13.77 17.90 -6.32
C LEU A 134 -15.10 17.36 -5.78
N LEU A 135 -15.14 16.09 -5.37
CA LEU A 135 -16.37 15.43 -4.93
C LEU A 135 -16.91 16.03 -3.62
N ILE A 136 -16.02 16.41 -2.69
CA ILE A 136 -16.44 17.13 -1.47
C ILE A 136 -17.05 18.48 -1.85
N SER A 137 -16.39 19.26 -2.70
CA SER A 137 -16.90 20.59 -3.11
C SER A 137 -18.22 20.52 -3.90
N ALA A 138 -18.45 19.42 -4.63
CA ALA A 138 -19.67 19.17 -5.37
C ALA A 138 -20.84 18.63 -4.52
N GLY A 139 -20.64 18.41 -3.21
CA GLY A 139 -21.65 17.85 -2.30
C GLY A 139 -21.75 16.32 -2.30
N SER A 140 -20.96 15.62 -3.12
CA SER A 140 -20.91 14.15 -3.22
C SER A 140 -19.99 13.49 -2.18
N GLY A 141 -19.37 14.25 -1.28
CA GLY A 141 -18.39 13.76 -0.31
C GLY A 141 -18.90 12.59 0.55
N THR A 142 -20.16 12.63 0.99
CA THR A 142 -20.75 11.56 1.81
C THR A 142 -20.85 10.23 1.06
N ILE A 143 -21.33 10.26 -0.20
CA ILE A 143 -21.45 9.07 -1.05
C ILE A 143 -20.04 8.52 -1.35
N PHE A 144 -19.11 9.40 -1.68
CA PHE A 144 -17.71 9.07 -1.91
C PHE A 144 -17.08 8.37 -0.70
N PHE A 145 -17.09 8.99 0.48
CA PHE A 145 -16.48 8.40 1.68
C PHE A 145 -17.16 7.10 2.11
N ASN A 146 -18.48 6.96 1.94
CA ASN A 146 -19.17 5.69 2.22
C ASN A 146 -18.71 4.56 1.29
N PHE A 147 -18.38 4.89 0.05
CA PHE A 147 -17.82 3.92 -0.88
C PHE A 147 -16.36 3.56 -0.52
N VAL A 148 -15.50 4.57 -0.32
CA VAL A 148 -14.05 4.35 -0.23
C VAL A 148 -13.56 3.84 1.13
N VAL A 149 -14.22 4.21 2.24
CA VAL A 149 -13.69 3.98 3.60
C VAL A 149 -13.36 2.52 3.91
N ALA A 150 -14.10 1.57 3.33
CA ALA A 150 -13.92 0.15 3.62
C ALA A 150 -12.62 -0.43 3.05
N HIS A 151 -12.20 0.00 1.85
CA HIS A 151 -11.07 -0.60 1.12
C HIS A 151 -9.81 0.26 1.12
N SER A 152 -9.95 1.59 1.20
CA SER A 152 -8.81 2.49 0.98
C SER A 152 -7.64 2.27 1.94
N ALA A 153 -7.90 1.82 3.18
CA ALA A 153 -6.83 1.52 4.12
C ALA A 153 -5.87 0.46 3.58
N PHE A 154 -6.39 -0.63 3.01
CA PHE A 154 -5.55 -1.68 2.43
C PHE A 154 -4.92 -1.24 1.11
N GLU A 155 -5.70 -0.61 0.24
CA GLU A 155 -5.24 -0.17 -1.09
C GLU A 155 -4.07 0.83 -0.98
N LEU A 156 -4.26 1.92 -0.24
CA LEU A 156 -3.29 3.00 -0.14
C LEU A 156 -2.03 2.53 0.60
N LEU A 157 -2.16 1.70 1.64
CA LEU A 157 -1.01 1.09 2.30
C LEU A 157 -0.27 0.11 1.39
N GLY A 158 -0.99 -0.68 0.58
CA GLY A 158 -0.38 -1.57 -0.40
C GLY A 158 0.47 -0.80 -1.42
N ILE A 159 -0.07 0.30 -1.97
CA ILE A 159 0.68 1.18 -2.89
C ILE A 159 1.91 1.76 -2.19
N VAL A 160 1.77 2.32 -0.99
CA VAL A 160 2.89 2.91 -0.23
C VAL A 160 3.97 1.88 0.11
N LEU A 161 3.61 0.65 0.48
CA LEU A 161 4.57 -0.43 0.76
C LEU A 161 5.32 -0.85 -0.51
N SER A 162 4.60 -1.02 -1.63
CA SER A 162 5.20 -1.40 -2.92
C SER A 162 6.15 -0.32 -3.44
N ALA A 163 5.71 0.94 -3.42
CA ALA A 163 6.52 2.08 -3.78
C ALA A 163 7.71 2.27 -2.81
N GLY A 164 7.51 2.12 -1.50
CA GLY A 164 8.59 2.16 -0.50
C GLY A 164 9.67 1.10 -0.75
N ALA A 165 9.27 -0.11 -1.15
CA ALA A 165 10.20 -1.16 -1.55
C ALA A 165 10.98 -0.79 -2.83
N GLY A 166 10.31 -0.23 -3.83
CA GLY A 166 10.95 0.27 -5.05
C GLY A 166 11.95 1.40 -4.77
N PHE A 167 11.54 2.37 -3.95
CA PHE A 167 12.40 3.49 -3.53
C PHE A 167 13.61 3.02 -2.73
N ALA A 168 13.45 1.99 -1.88
CA ALA A 168 14.55 1.39 -1.15
C ALA A 168 15.59 0.71 -2.06
N ILE A 169 15.16 0.08 -3.15
CA ILE A 169 16.04 -0.45 -4.20
C ILE A 169 16.76 0.70 -4.91
N GLY A 170 16.02 1.70 -5.38
CA GLY A 170 16.60 2.84 -6.09
C GLY A 170 17.64 3.58 -5.27
N SER A 171 17.32 3.85 -4.00
CA SER A 171 18.22 4.54 -3.07
C SER A 171 19.50 3.74 -2.80
N SER A 172 19.42 2.41 -2.71
CA SER A 172 20.62 1.59 -2.47
C SER A 172 21.58 1.59 -3.67
N LEU A 173 21.06 1.73 -4.89
CA LEU A 173 21.87 1.84 -6.10
C LEU A 173 22.66 3.15 -6.18
N ILE A 174 22.18 4.22 -5.53
CA ILE A 174 22.89 5.50 -5.43
C ILE A 174 24.06 5.39 -4.44
N VAL A 175 23.82 4.77 -3.28
CA VAL A 175 24.81 4.64 -2.19
C VAL A 175 25.85 3.52 -2.47
N ALA A 176 25.75 2.86 -3.63
CA ALA A 176 26.70 1.87 -4.09
C ALA A 176 28.12 2.46 -4.17
N LYS A 177 28.94 2.17 -3.14
CA LYS A 177 30.37 2.50 -3.09
C LYS A 177 31.16 1.47 -3.91
N ASP A 178 31.94 0.62 -3.24
CA ASP A 178 32.86 -0.32 -3.88
C ASP A 178 32.19 -1.65 -4.30
N GLU A 179 30.93 -1.88 -3.92
CA GLU A 179 30.16 -3.06 -4.32
C GLU A 179 29.53 -2.87 -5.72
N LYS A 180 29.59 -3.91 -6.58
CA LYS A 180 28.91 -3.89 -7.89
C LYS A 180 27.42 -3.63 -7.71
N ARG A 181 26.86 -2.69 -8.48
CA ARG A 181 25.42 -2.32 -8.43
C ARG A 181 24.47 -3.52 -8.58
N SER A 182 24.83 -4.50 -9.41
CA SER A 182 24.04 -5.74 -9.56
C SER A 182 23.98 -6.57 -8.27
N HIS A 183 25.06 -6.59 -7.48
CA HIS A 183 25.08 -7.27 -6.19
C HIS A 183 24.21 -6.53 -5.17
N ILE A 184 24.33 -5.21 -5.09
CA ILE A 184 23.49 -4.37 -4.22
C ILE A 184 22.01 -4.51 -4.60
N PHE A 185 21.69 -4.49 -5.89
CA PHE A 185 20.35 -4.73 -6.41
C PHE A 185 19.81 -6.08 -5.90
N ALA A 186 20.52 -7.18 -6.16
CA ALA A 186 20.06 -8.52 -5.78
C ALA A 186 19.93 -8.68 -4.25
N LYS A 187 20.80 -8.04 -3.47
CA LYS A 187 20.74 -8.01 -2.01
C LYS A 187 19.51 -7.24 -1.53
N LYS A 188 19.28 -6.04 -2.07
CA LYS A 188 18.16 -5.17 -1.67
C LYS A 188 16.81 -5.70 -2.15
N ALA A 189 16.76 -6.25 -3.36
CA ALA A 189 15.57 -6.89 -3.91
C ALA A 189 15.09 -8.03 -2.99
N ARG A 190 15.99 -8.96 -2.62
CA ARG A 190 15.66 -10.05 -1.67
C ARG A 190 15.17 -9.54 -0.32
N GLU A 191 15.75 -8.46 0.16
CA GLU A 191 15.37 -7.84 1.42
C GLU A 191 13.94 -7.27 1.40
N VAL A 192 13.49 -6.72 0.27
CA VAL A 192 12.17 -6.08 0.16
C VAL A 192 11.06 -7.02 -0.33
N VAL A 193 11.39 -8.24 -0.79
CA VAL A 193 10.37 -9.24 -1.21
C VAL A 193 9.24 -9.41 -0.20
N PRO A 194 9.50 -9.55 1.12
CA PRO A 194 8.41 -9.69 2.09
C PRO A 194 7.46 -8.49 2.10
N ILE A 195 7.97 -7.27 1.87
CA ILE A 195 7.16 -6.04 1.80
C ILE A 195 6.23 -6.08 0.58
N VAL A 196 6.78 -6.44 -0.58
CA VAL A 196 6.01 -6.51 -1.84
C VAL A 196 4.93 -7.58 -1.79
N LEU A 197 5.21 -8.73 -1.17
CA LEU A 197 4.20 -9.79 -0.99
C LEU A 197 3.03 -9.34 -0.10
N VAL A 198 3.31 -8.63 1.00
CA VAL A 198 2.26 -8.05 1.86
C VAL A 198 1.52 -6.93 1.13
N ALA A 199 2.21 -6.09 0.37
CA ALA A 199 1.58 -5.07 -0.47
C ALA A 199 0.59 -5.68 -1.48
N GLY A 200 0.99 -6.74 -2.17
CA GLY A 200 0.11 -7.48 -3.08
C GLY A 200 -1.10 -8.08 -2.38
N PHE A 201 -0.91 -8.68 -1.20
CA PHE A 201 -2.01 -9.20 -0.38
C PHE A 201 -3.01 -8.10 0.03
N PHE A 202 -2.52 -6.92 0.40
CA PHE A 202 -3.38 -5.78 0.74
C PHE A 202 -4.17 -5.27 -0.46
N ILE A 203 -3.53 -5.06 -1.61
CA ILE A 203 -4.20 -4.61 -2.83
C ILE A 203 -5.27 -5.61 -3.28
N PHE A 204 -4.93 -6.90 -3.25
CA PHE A 204 -5.87 -7.96 -3.56
C PHE A 204 -7.08 -7.89 -2.62
N THR A 205 -6.84 -7.85 -1.31
CA THR A 205 -7.92 -7.75 -0.30
C THR A 205 -8.77 -6.50 -0.51
N ALA A 206 -8.15 -5.35 -0.79
CA ALA A 206 -8.83 -4.09 -1.05
C ALA A 206 -9.80 -4.19 -2.22
N ALA A 207 -9.39 -4.79 -3.34
CA ALA A 207 -10.23 -4.89 -4.52
C ALA A 207 -11.45 -5.83 -4.33
N PHE A 208 -11.34 -6.86 -3.49
CA PHE A 208 -12.50 -7.64 -3.07
C PHE A 208 -13.45 -6.82 -2.18
N ILE A 209 -12.92 -6.05 -1.24
CA ILE A 209 -13.74 -5.15 -0.41
C ILE A 209 -14.44 -4.11 -1.31
N GLU A 210 -13.74 -3.55 -2.29
CA GLU A 210 -14.25 -2.57 -3.22
C GLU A 210 -15.34 -3.13 -4.15
N GLY A 211 -15.13 -4.32 -4.72
CA GLY A 211 -16.13 -4.93 -5.59
C GLY A 211 -17.40 -5.38 -4.86
N PHE A 212 -17.30 -5.81 -3.60
CA PHE A 212 -18.40 -6.47 -2.89
C PHE A 212 -19.00 -5.67 -1.73
N ILE A 213 -18.17 -5.01 -0.91
CA ILE A 213 -18.59 -4.31 0.31
C ILE A 213 -18.84 -2.83 0.04
N SER A 214 -17.99 -2.16 -0.73
CA SER A 214 -18.14 -0.73 -1.03
C SER A 214 -19.48 -0.34 -1.67
N PRO A 215 -20.00 -1.04 -2.70
CA PRO A 215 -21.30 -0.77 -3.32
C PRO A 215 -22.49 -1.37 -2.52
N SER A 216 -22.23 -2.02 -1.39
CA SER A 216 -23.30 -2.60 -0.58
C SER A 216 -23.98 -1.55 0.30
N LYS A 217 -25.26 -1.79 0.62
CA LYS A 217 -26.07 -1.01 1.58
C LYS A 217 -25.73 -1.28 3.05
N ILE A 218 -24.59 -1.94 3.31
CA ILE A 218 -24.10 -2.18 4.67
C ILE A 218 -23.86 -0.84 5.36
N ASP A 219 -24.25 -0.75 6.64
CA ASP A 219 -24.07 0.45 7.46
C ASP A 219 -22.61 0.93 7.43
N ILE A 220 -22.42 2.23 7.22
CA ILE A 220 -21.12 2.90 7.25
C ILE A 220 -20.34 2.57 8.52
N LYS A 221 -21.01 2.35 9.66
CA LYS A 221 -20.38 1.96 10.92
C LYS A 221 -19.60 0.65 10.78
N ILE A 222 -20.16 -0.34 10.08
CA ILE A 222 -19.51 -1.63 9.85
C ILE A 222 -18.31 -1.43 8.92
N LYS A 223 -18.45 -0.61 7.86
CA LYS A 223 -17.34 -0.28 6.95
C LYS A 223 -16.18 0.41 7.69
N ILE A 224 -16.50 1.35 8.59
CA ILE A 224 -15.53 2.01 9.47
C ILE A 224 -14.90 1.00 10.44
N SER A 225 -15.68 0.09 11.02
CA SER A 225 -15.14 -0.96 11.89
C SER A 225 -14.14 -1.85 11.17
N VAL A 226 -14.40 -2.21 9.91
CA VAL A 226 -13.43 -2.93 9.07
C VAL A 226 -12.14 -2.11 8.93
N ALA A 227 -12.24 -0.84 8.54
CA ALA A 227 -11.07 0.04 8.38
C ALA A 227 -10.25 0.18 9.68
N ILE A 228 -10.92 0.43 10.82
CA ILE A 228 -10.28 0.54 12.14
C ILE A 228 -9.63 -0.79 12.52
N PHE A 229 -10.32 -1.91 12.35
CA PHE A 229 -9.79 -3.24 12.67
C PHE A 229 -8.55 -3.56 11.83
N SER A 230 -8.56 -3.23 10.54
CA SER A 230 -7.40 -3.38 9.65
C SER A 230 -6.22 -2.53 10.12
N CYS A 231 -6.44 -1.25 10.43
CA CYS A 231 -5.41 -0.37 10.98
C CYS A 231 -4.86 -0.88 12.31
N LEU A 232 -5.72 -1.33 13.22
CA LEU A 232 -5.32 -1.86 14.52
C LEU A 232 -4.50 -3.15 14.40
N ILE A 233 -4.89 -4.08 13.53
CA ILE A 233 -4.09 -5.27 13.26
C ILE A 233 -2.70 -4.86 12.82
N ILE A 234 -2.59 -3.94 11.86
CA ILE A 234 -1.29 -3.49 11.33
C ILE A 234 -0.44 -2.84 12.43
N ILE A 235 -1.03 -2.00 13.27
CA ILE A 235 -0.34 -1.30 14.38
C ILE A 235 0.11 -2.29 15.45
N ILE A 236 -0.80 -3.12 15.98
CA ILE A 236 -0.53 -4.11 17.04
C ILE A 236 0.54 -5.09 16.58
N TYR A 237 0.42 -5.55 15.34
CA TYR A 237 1.37 -6.45 14.72
C TYR A 237 2.76 -5.81 14.59
N SER A 238 2.83 -4.57 14.09
CA SER A 238 4.09 -3.82 13.96
C SER A 238 4.75 -3.61 15.34
N TYR A 239 3.96 -3.26 16.35
CA TYR A 239 4.42 -3.07 17.74
C TYR A 239 4.98 -4.36 18.35
N LYS A 240 4.26 -5.48 18.24
CA LYS A 240 4.70 -6.78 18.78
C LYS A 240 6.05 -7.19 18.21
N VAL A 241 6.27 -6.97 16.91
CA VAL A 241 7.50 -7.39 16.27
C VAL A 241 8.65 -6.43 16.57
N PHE A 242 8.38 -5.12 16.64
CA PHE A 242 9.34 -4.13 17.12
C PHE A 242 9.89 -4.49 18.50
N PHE A 243 8.98 -4.78 19.44
CA PHE A 243 9.34 -5.10 20.82
C PHE A 243 10.12 -6.42 20.92
N THR A 244 9.72 -7.45 20.18
CA THR A 244 10.41 -8.75 20.16
C THR A 244 11.84 -8.63 19.62
N LYS A 245 12.06 -7.77 18.62
CA LYS A 245 13.39 -7.52 18.02
C LYS A 245 14.31 -6.74 18.97
N ILE A 246 13.80 -5.69 19.61
CA ILE A 246 14.54 -4.92 20.63
C ILE A 246 14.91 -5.79 21.82
N TYR A 247 13.94 -6.54 22.35
CA TYR A 247 14.16 -7.44 23.48
C TYR A 247 15.27 -8.47 23.18
N LYS A 248 15.22 -9.10 22.00
CA LYS A 248 16.27 -10.05 21.57
C LYS A 248 17.64 -9.37 21.44
N ASN A 249 17.74 -8.17 20.88
CA ASN A 249 19.01 -7.43 20.77
C ASN A 249 19.58 -7.06 22.15
N ILE A 250 18.75 -6.55 23.07
CA ILE A 250 19.18 -6.20 24.44
C ILE A 250 19.64 -7.46 25.19
N SER A 251 18.90 -8.56 25.08
CA SER A 251 19.27 -9.83 25.73
C SER A 251 20.56 -10.44 25.20
N ARG A 252 20.91 -10.19 23.92
CA ARG A 252 22.15 -10.65 23.30
C ARG A 252 23.36 -9.85 23.79
N ILE A 253 23.23 -8.51 23.92
CA ILE A 253 24.26 -7.62 24.47
C ILE A 253 24.56 -7.99 25.94
N ARG A 254 23.53 -8.32 26.72
CA ARG A 254 23.66 -8.76 28.12
C ARG A 254 24.35 -10.12 28.32
N ARG A 255 24.49 -10.94 27.28
CA ARG A 255 25.18 -12.24 27.33
C ARG A 255 26.63 -12.16 26.84
N THR A 256 27.00 -11.05 26.21
CA THR A 256 28.35 -10.77 25.70
C THR A 256 29.15 -9.83 26.58
N LEU A 257 28.51 -9.26 27.62
CA LEU A 257 29.12 -8.57 28.75
C LEU A 257 29.14 -9.51 29.95
#